data_AF-T0VHF5-F1
#
_entry.id   AF-T0VHF5-F1
#
_cell.length_a   1.000
_cell.length_b   1.000
_cell.length_c   1.000
_cell.angle_alpha   90.00
_cell.angle_beta   90.00
_cell.angle_gamma   90.00
#
_symmetry.space_group_name_H-M   'P 1'
#
loop_
_entity.id
_entity.type
_entity.pdbx_description
1 polymer ?
#
loop_
_entity_poly.entity_id
_entity_poly.type
_entity_poly.pdbx_seq_one_letter_code
_entity_poly.pdbx_strand_id
1 'polypeptide(L)' 'MTKSIFGLFTALLCWISIVIAIQCFRKKRWGLGVLFLLNAFTNLVNTIHAFSGTLF' A
#
# COMPACT_ATOMS: atom_id res chain seq x y z
N MET A 1 -18.06 3.04 12.17
CA MET A 1 -18.26 2.37 10.87
C MET A 1 -17.23 2.79 9.78
N THR A 2 -16.41 3.83 9.96
CA THR A 2 -15.48 4.32 8.90
C THR A 2 -14.09 3.67 8.90
N LYS A 3 -13.56 3.26 10.06
CA LYS A 3 -12.17 2.80 10.21
C LYS A 3 -11.88 1.46 9.49
N SER A 4 -12.80 0.49 9.50
CA SER A 4 -12.62 -0.78 8.78
C SER A 4 -12.69 -0.64 7.26
N ILE A 5 -13.55 0.23 6.73
CA ILE A 5 -13.65 0.47 5.26
C ILE A 5 -12.39 1.15 4.76
N PHE A 6 -11.87 2.12 5.52
CA PHE A 6 -10.61 2.78 5.19
C PHE A 6 -9.42 1.81 5.25
N GLY A 7 -9.33 0.97 6.28
CA GLY A 7 -8.31 -0.07 6.37
C GLY A 7 -8.38 -1.08 5.22
N LEU A 8 -9.59 -1.49 4.81
CA LEU A 8 -9.78 -2.37 3.66
C LEU A 8 -9.33 -1.71 2.35
N PHE A 9 -9.65 -0.42 2.19
CA PHE A 9 -9.26 0.36 1.02
C PHE A 9 -7.74 0.51 0.91
N THR A 10 -7.05 0.84 2.01
CA THR A 10 -5.59 0.92 2.04
C THR A 10 -4.93 -0.44 1.84
N ALA A 11 -5.55 -1.52 2.32
CA ALA A 11 -5.04 -2.88 2.08
C ALA A 11 -5.08 -3.23 0.59
N LEU A 12 -6.17 -2.89 -0.10
CA LEU A 12 -6.31 -3.07 -1.56
C LEU A 12 -5.29 -2.22 -2.33
N LEU A 13 -5.08 -0.96 -1.94
CA LEU A 13 -4.08 -0.09 -2.55
C LEU A 13 -2.65 -0.61 -2.35
N CYS A 14 -2.35 -1.19 -1.19
CA CYS A 14 -1.08 -1.85 -0.92
C CYS A 14 -0.86 -3.01 -1.89
N TRP A 15 -1.85 -3.90 -2.04
CA TRP A 15 -1.79 -5.03 -2.97
C TRP A 15 -1.54 -4.58 -4.42
N ILE A 16 -2.30 -3.60 -4.90
CA ILE A 16 -2.15 -3.06 -6.26
C ILE A 16 -0.75 -2.45 -6.46
N SER A 17 -0.25 -1.73 -5.47
CA SER A 17 1.08 -1.12 -5.53
C SER A 17 2.20 -2.16 -5.60
N ILE A 18 2.07 -3.29 -4.90
CA ILE A 18 3.02 -4.42 -4.99
C ILE A 18 3.00 -5.04 -6.39
N VAL A 19 1.81 -5.29 -6.95
CA VAL A 19 1.68 -5.85 -8.30
C VAL A 19 2.32 -4.92 -9.34
N ILE A 20 2.10 -3.62 -9.24
CA ILE A 20 2.70 -2.63 -10.16
C ILE A 20 4.22 -2.52 -9.95
N ALA A 21 4.70 -2.57 -8.69
CA ALA A 21 6.13 -2.55 -8.39
C ALA A 21 6.85 -3.74 -9.04
N ILE A 22 6.30 -4.94 -8.93
CA ILE A 22 6.84 -6.16 -9.58
C ILE A 22 6.94 -5.95 -11.10
N GLN A 23 5.89 -5.43 -11.73
CA GLN A 23 5.89 -5.18 -13.17
C GLN A 23 6.89 -4.07 -13.57
N CYS A 24 7.10 -3.06 -12.73
CA CYS A 24 8.14 -2.04 -12.94
C CYS A 24 9.55 -2.62 -12.88
N PHE A 25 9.83 -3.51 -11.91
CA PHE A 25 11.12 -4.19 -11.83
C PHE A 25 11.37 -5.09 -13.05
N ARG A 26 10.35 -5.81 -13.52
CA ARG A 26 10.44 -6.61 -14.76
C ARG A 26 10.78 -5.75 -15.99
N LYS A 27 10.30 -4.50 -16.04
CA LYS A 27 10.61 -3.55 -17.12
C LYS A 27 11.89 -2.73 -16.88
N LYS A 28 12.72 -3.08 -15.89
CA LYS A 28 13.93 -2.34 -15.48
C LYS A 28 13.66 -0.86 -15.15
N ARG A 29 12.42 -0.52 -14.75
CA ARG A 29 12.02 0.83 -14.31
C ARG A 29 12.19 0.93 -12.80
N TRP A 30 13.43 0.77 -12.34
CA TRP A 30 13.78 0.63 -10.92
C TRP A 30 13.28 1.80 -10.06
N GLY A 31 13.42 3.05 -10.53
CA GLY A 31 12.93 4.23 -9.80
C GLY A 31 11.42 4.21 -9.56
N LEU A 32 10.63 3.86 -10.58
CA LEU A 32 9.18 3.71 -10.45
C LEU A 32 8.81 2.51 -9.57
N GLY A 33 9.55 1.41 -9.68
CA GLY A 33 9.37 0.23 -8.82
C GLY A 33 9.56 0.55 -7.34
N VAL A 34 10.63 1.29 -7.01
CA VAL A 34 10.89 1.75 -5.63
C VAL A 34 9.80 2.70 -5.14
N LEU A 35 9.31 3.64 -5.96
CA LEU A 35 8.21 4.53 -5.58
C LEU A 35 6.92 3.78 -5.26
N PHE A 36 6.54 2.79 -6.09
CA PHE A 36 5.37 1.95 -5.82
C PHE A 36 5.57 1.05 -4.59
N LEU A 37 6.79 0.61 -4.32
CA LEU A 37 7.11 -0.18 -3.13
C LEU A 37 7.03 0.67 -1.85
N LEU A 38 7.47 1.93 -1.91
CA LEU A 38 7.29 2.90 -0.83
C LEU A 38 5.80 3.18 -0.57
N ASN A 39 5.01 3.32 -1.65
CA ASN A 39 3.57 3.52 -1.58
C ASN A 39 2.85 2.31 -0.94
N ALA A 40 3.24 1.08 -1.34
CA ALA A 40 2.77 -0.15 -0.71
C ALA A 40 3.06 -0.16 0.80
N PHE A 41 4.28 0.23 1.20
CA PHE A 41 4.65 0.30 2.61
C PHE A 41 3.80 1.30 3.40
N THR A 42 3.60 2.51 2.90
CA THR A 42 2.73 3.51 3.56
C THR A 42 1.28 3.03 3.67
N ASN A 43 0.75 2.36 2.64
CA ASN A 43 -0.61 1.81 2.68
C ASN A 43 -0.75 0.60 3.60
N LEU A 44 0.33 -0.19 3.79
CA LEU A 44 0.38 -1.25 4.78
C LEU A 44 0.32 -0.68 6.20
N VAL A 45 1.13 0.34 6.50
CA VAL A 45 1.12 1.02 7.81
C VAL A 45 -0.24 1.66 8.06
N ASN A 46 -0.85 2.31 7.06
CA ASN A 46 -2.19 2.88 7.19
C ASN A 46 -3.26 1.81 7.44
N THR A 47 -3.14 0.63 6.81
CA THR A 47 -4.02 -0.51 7.08
C THR A 47 -3.90 -0.95 8.54
N ILE A 48 -2.66 -1.14 9.02
CA ILE A 48 -2.40 -1.55 10.41
C ILE A 48 -2.96 -0.50 11.38
N HIS A 49 -2.69 0.78 11.17
CA HIS A 49 -3.22 1.84 12.04
C HIS A 49 -4.76 1.88 12.03
N ALA A 50 -5.39 1.66 10.87
CA ALA A 50 -6.84 1.65 10.74
C ALA A 50 -7.48 0.45 11.47
N PHE A 51 -6.80 -0.69 11.52
CA PHE A 51 -7.24 -1.90 12.24
C PHE A 51 -6.86 -1.91 13.73
N SER A 52 -5.71 -1.38 14.11
CA SER A 52 -5.25 -1.29 15.51
C SER A 52 -5.96 -0.20 16.32
N GLY A 53 -6.82 0.62 15.69
CA GLY A 53 -7.56 1.67 16.37
C GLY A 53 -6.72 2.87 16.80
N THR A 54 -5.44 2.92 16.40
CA THR A 54 -4.50 4.02 16.67
C THR A 54 -4.59 5.15 15.65
N LEU A 55 -5.51 5.08 14.67
CA LEU A 55 -6.00 6.28 14.00
C LEU A 55 -6.73 7.13 15.05
N PHE A 56 -6.16 8.27 15.43
CA PHE A 56 -6.92 9.39 16.01
C PHE A 56 -8.13 9.68 15.11
#